data_AF-A0AAV1A0V9-F1
#
_entry.id   AF-A0AAV1A0V9-F1
#
_cell.length_a   1.000
_cell.length_b   1.000
_cell.length_c   1.000
_cell.angle_alpha   90.00
_cell.angle_beta   90.00
_cell.angle_gamma   90.00
#
_symmetry.space_group_name_H-M   'P 1'
#
loop_
_entity.id
_entity.type
_entity.pdbx_description
1 polymer ?
#
loop_
_entity_poly.entity_id
_entity_poly.type
_entity_poly.pdbx_seq_one_letter_code
_entity_poly.pdbx_strand_id
1 'polypeptide(L)'
;MHKTMLHRNSNRDERIAAHEFFLTLTACSTVIPILTDGGFYGCGISESNGYVECIGYQSESQDEQTLVFAASAYGHTLLELTSGHIVIDINDEKLRLDVLNMHTN
;
A
#
# COMPACT_ATOMS: atom_id res chain seq x y z
N MET A 1 6.30 9.59 18.32
CA MET A 1 5.58 10.20 17.17
C MET A 1 4.11 9.83 17.29
N HIS A 2 3.23 10.82 17.25
CA HIS A 2 1.80 10.69 17.51
C HIS A 2 1.11 10.19 16.24
N LYS A 3 0.74 8.89 16.18
CA LYS A 3 -0.09 8.33 15.11
C LYS A 3 -1.53 8.77 15.39
N THR A 4 -1.96 9.87 14.77
CA THR A 4 -3.35 10.34 14.90
C THR A 4 -4.25 9.33 14.22
N MET A 5 -4.88 8.47 15.03
CA MET A 5 -5.89 7.52 14.58
C MET A 5 -7.01 8.28 13.88
N LEU A 6 -7.40 7.81 12.69
CA LEU A 6 -8.71 8.13 12.13
C LEU A 6 -9.76 7.90 13.23
N HIS A 7 -10.52 8.95 13.51
CA HIS A 7 -11.42 9.02 14.64
C HIS A 7 -12.35 7.79 14.65
N ARG A 8 -12.39 7.07 15.78
CA ARG A 8 -13.17 5.82 15.98
C ARG A 8 -14.69 6.00 15.78
N ASN A 9 -15.14 7.24 15.56
CA ASN A 9 -16.52 7.65 15.27
C ASN A 9 -16.69 8.29 13.88
N SER A 10 -15.83 7.99 12.91
CA SER A 10 -16.04 8.43 11.52
C SER A 10 -17.35 7.88 10.96
N ASN A 11 -18.13 8.73 10.29
CA ASN A 11 -19.33 8.29 9.59
C ASN A 11 -18.95 7.22 8.54
N ARG A 12 -19.88 6.31 8.21
CA ARG A 12 -19.69 5.29 7.17
C ARG A 12 -19.12 5.89 5.89
N ASP A 13 -19.61 7.06 5.49
CA ASP A 13 -19.19 7.75 4.27
C ASP A 13 -17.73 8.23 4.34
N GLU A 14 -17.28 8.71 5.50
CA GLU A 14 -15.88 9.13 5.71
C GLU A 14 -14.92 7.94 5.66
N ARG A 15 -15.35 6.78 6.20
CA ARG A 15 -14.56 5.54 6.15
C ARG A 15 -14.44 5.03 4.71
N ILE A 16 -15.53 5.08 3.95
CA ILE A 16 -15.52 4.73 2.52
C ILE A 16 -14.61 5.70 1.76
N ALA A 17 -14.75 7.01 1.97
CA ALA A 17 -13.91 8.00 1.31
C ALA A 17 -12.41 7.81 1.62
N ALA A 18 -12.07 7.53 2.89
CA ALA A 18 -10.69 7.26 3.28
C ALA A 18 -10.14 5.98 2.64
N HIS A 19 -10.94 4.91 2.58
CA HIS A 19 -10.57 3.67 1.91
C HIS A 19 -10.31 3.90 0.41
N GLU A 20 -11.25 4.52 -0.30
CA GLU A 20 -11.10 4.83 -1.73
C GLU A 20 -9.89 5.74 -2.00
N PHE A 21 -9.62 6.67 -1.09
CA PHE A 21 -8.45 7.54 -1.19
C PHE A 21 -7.13 6.76 -1.09
N PHE A 22 -6.95 5.91 -0.07
CA PHE A 22 -5.72 5.13 0.08
C PHE A 22 -5.59 4.05 -1.00
N LEU A 23 -6.70 3.45 -1.42
CA LEU A 23 -6.72 2.53 -2.55
C LEU A 23 -6.25 3.23 -3.84
N THR A 24 -6.78 4.42 -4.13
CA THR A 24 -6.37 5.23 -5.29
C THR A 24 -4.90 5.62 -5.22
N LEU A 25 -4.42 6.09 -4.06
CA LEU A 25 -3.01 6.44 -3.87
C LEU A 25 -2.09 5.27 -4.16
N THR A 26 -2.47 4.06 -3.73
CA THR A 26 -1.68 2.85 -3.90
C THR A 26 -1.76 2.29 -5.32
N ALA A 27 -2.92 2.39 -5.97
CA ALA A 27 -3.14 1.85 -7.30
C ALA A 27 -2.61 2.73 -8.44
N CYS A 28 -2.63 4.05 -8.25
CA CYS A 28 -2.27 5.02 -9.29
C CYS A 28 -0.85 5.58 -9.16
N SER A 29 -0.04 5.08 -8.23
CA SER A 29 1.36 5.48 -8.10
C SER A 29 2.23 4.77 -9.14
N THR A 30 3.26 5.47 -9.61
CA THR A 30 4.31 4.93 -10.50
C THR A 30 5.41 4.19 -9.73
N VAL A 31 5.22 4.05 -8.42
CA VAL A 31 6.17 3.47 -7.47
C VAL A 31 6.26 1.96 -7.69
N ILE A 32 7.47 1.46 -7.91
CA ILE A 32 7.74 0.03 -8.05
C ILE A 32 8.02 -0.57 -6.67
N PRO A 33 7.27 -1.60 -6.23
CA PRO A 33 7.59 -2.32 -5.01
C PRO A 33 8.89 -3.11 -5.20
N ILE A 34 9.84 -2.94 -4.28
CA ILE A 34 11.05 -3.76 -4.18
C ILE A 34 10.83 -4.76 -3.05
N LEU A 35 10.60 -6.01 -3.42
CA LEU A 35 10.62 -7.12 -2.48
C LEU A 35 12.09 -7.43 -2.17
N THR A 36 12.50 -7.19 -0.91
CA THR A 36 13.81 -7.63 -0.46
C THR A 36 13.73 -9.14 -0.27
N ASP A 37 14.48 -9.90 -1.06
CA ASP A 37 14.41 -11.36 -1.17
C ASP A 37 14.45 -12.03 0.21
N GLY A 38 13.26 -12.35 0.71
CA GLY A 38 12.98 -12.65 2.11
C GLY A 38 11.58 -13.22 2.37
N GLY A 39 10.91 -13.73 1.33
CA GLY A 39 9.74 -14.61 1.41
C GLY A 39 8.42 -13.95 1.82
N PHE A 40 7.47 -13.90 0.86
CA PHE A 40 6.05 -13.54 1.00
C PHE A 40 5.39 -13.97 2.34
N TYR A 41 5.44 -13.13 3.37
CA TYR A 41 4.51 -13.21 4.50
C TYR A 41 4.09 -11.79 4.87
N GLY A 42 2.78 -11.52 4.72
CA GLY A 42 2.16 -10.20 4.81
C GLY A 42 2.56 -9.37 6.03
N CYS A 43 2.40 -8.05 5.87
CA CYS A 43 2.72 -7.03 6.85
C CYS A 43 1.76 -7.08 8.06
N GLY A 44 1.90 -8.11 8.88
CA GLY A 44 1.26 -8.26 10.17
C GLY A 44 2.34 -8.50 11.24
N ILE A 45 2.22 -7.83 12.38
CA ILE A 45 3.08 -8.09 13.53
C ILE A 45 2.84 -9.54 13.98
N SER A 46 3.75 -10.44 13.65
CA SER A 46 3.84 -11.75 14.31
C SER A 46 4.94 -11.68 15.35
N GLU A 47 4.56 -11.73 16.63
CA GLU A 47 5.44 -11.65 17.81
C GLU A 47 6.40 -12.87 17.94
N SER A 48 6.69 -13.60 16.88
CA SER A 48 7.68 -14.67 16.90
C SER A 48 8.56 -14.62 15.65
N ASN A 49 9.82 -14.21 15.85
CA ASN A 49 10.93 -14.30 14.92
C ASN A 49 11.10 -13.18 13.87
N GLY A 50 11.26 -11.94 14.34
CA GLY A 50 12.44 -11.09 14.04
C GLY A 50 12.83 -10.71 12.61
N TYR A 51 12.04 -10.99 11.57
CA TYR A 51 12.26 -10.44 10.23
C TYR A 51 11.06 -9.59 9.82
N VAL A 52 11.21 -8.27 9.93
CA VAL A 52 10.28 -7.32 9.33
C VAL A 52 10.53 -7.41 7.82
N GLU A 53 9.64 -8.07 7.08
CA GLU A 53 9.68 -8.04 5.62
C GLU A 53 9.32 -6.61 5.19
N CYS A 54 10.37 -5.80 5.04
CA CYS A 54 10.26 -4.39 4.72
C CYS A 54 10.09 -4.27 3.20
N ILE A 55 8.86 -4.03 2.75
CA ILE A 55 8.63 -3.68 1.34
C ILE A 55 9.24 -2.31 1.08
N GLY A 56 10.24 -2.29 0.21
CA GLY A 56 10.82 -1.06 -0.32
C GLY A 56 9.96 -0.52 -1.46
N TYR A 57 10.04 0.79 -1.67
CA TYR A 57 9.31 1.48 -2.74
C TYR A 57 10.29 2.32 -3.54
N GLN A 58 10.44 2.05 -4.83
CA GLN A 58 11.30 2.79 -5.75
C GLN A 58 10.47 3.68 -6.67
N SER A 59 10.78 4.97 -6.71
CA SER A 59 10.27 5.89 -7.73
C SER A 59 11.22 7.05 -7.96
N GLU A 60 10.92 7.86 -8.96
CA GLU A 60 11.71 9.05 -9.30
C GLU A 60 11.52 10.21 -8.31
N SER A 61 10.40 10.22 -7.58
CA SER A 61 10.04 11.27 -6.63
C SER A 61 9.93 10.74 -5.19
N GLN A 62 10.64 11.39 -4.26
CA GLN A 62 10.55 11.09 -2.82
C GLN A 62 9.13 11.30 -2.27
N ASP A 63 8.37 12.23 -2.85
CA ASP A 63 7.01 12.51 -2.42
C ASP A 63 6.09 11.32 -2.72
N GLU A 64 6.25 10.71 -3.90
CA GLU A 64 5.47 9.53 -4.30
C GLU A 64 5.75 8.34 -3.37
N GLN A 65 7.03 8.08 -3.05
CA GLN A 65 7.40 7.01 -2.10
C GLN A 65 6.77 7.25 -0.73
N THR A 66 6.80 8.49 -0.25
CA THR A 66 6.24 8.87 1.05
C THR A 66 4.72 8.65 1.11
N LEU A 67 4.01 8.96 0.02
CA LEU A 67 2.57 8.74 -0.07
C LEU A 67 2.20 7.24 -0.04
N VAL A 68 2.93 6.39 -0.76
CA VAL A 68 2.68 4.94 -0.76
C VAL A 68 3.04 4.31 0.59
N PHE A 69 4.13 4.76 1.23
CA PHE A 69 4.45 4.37 2.60
C PHE A 69 3.33 4.75 3.59
N ALA A 70 2.73 5.94 3.43
CA ALA A 70 1.60 6.34 4.25
C ALA A 70 0.41 5.41 4.03
N ALA A 71 0.03 5.11 2.79
CA ALA A 71 -1.07 4.19 2.48
C ALA A 71 -0.85 2.79 3.08
N SER A 72 0.38 2.26 3.00
CA SER A 72 0.77 0.99 3.63
C SER A 72 0.58 1.01 5.16
N ALA A 73 0.92 2.12 5.81
CA ALA A 73 0.72 2.28 7.26
C ALA A 73 -0.77 2.35 7.69
N TYR A 74 -1.68 2.55 6.73
CA TYR A 74 -3.14 2.47 6.86
C TYR A 74 -3.71 1.14 6.32
N GLY A 75 -2.87 0.14 6.05
CA GLY A 75 -3.28 -1.20 5.65
C GLY A 75 -3.54 -1.37 4.16
N HIS A 76 -3.00 -0.50 3.31
CA HIS A 76 -3.07 -0.60 1.85
C HIS A 76 -1.65 -0.71 1.29
N THR A 77 -1.15 -1.93 1.13
CA THR A 77 0.25 -2.20 0.77
C THR A 77 0.35 -2.67 -0.66
N LEU A 78 1.12 -1.97 -1.51
CA LEU A 78 1.38 -2.39 -2.89
C LEU A 78 2.40 -3.53 -2.90
N LEU A 79 2.00 -4.71 -3.37
CA LEU A 79 2.85 -5.90 -3.43
C LEU A 79 3.46 -6.09 -4.82
N GLU A 80 2.68 -5.85 -5.87
CA GLU A 80 3.09 -6.09 -7.25
C GLU A 80 2.56 -4.98 -8.15
N LEU A 81 3.41 -4.49 -9.06
CA LEU A 81 3.04 -3.56 -10.12
C LEU A 81 3.63 -4.05 -11.43
N THR A 82 2.76 -4.29 -12.40
CA THR A 82 3.12 -4.65 -13.77
C THR A 82 2.34 -3.79 -14.75
N SER A 83 2.73 -3.81 -16.02
CA SER A 83 1.98 -3.10 -17.07
C SER A 83 0.57 -3.63 -17.31
N GLY A 84 0.22 -4.82 -16.80
CA GLY A 84 -1.08 -5.45 -17.01
C GLY A 84 -1.94 -5.61 -15.76
N HIS A 85 -1.35 -5.59 -14.57
CA HIS A 85 -2.07 -5.72 -13.31
C HIS A 85 -1.25 -5.19 -12.13
N ILE A 86 -1.96 -4.88 -11.05
CA ILE A 86 -1.42 -4.55 -9.74
C ILE A 86 -2.02 -5.48 -8.68
N VAL A 87 -1.24 -5.74 -7.62
CA VAL A 87 -1.69 -6.49 -6.44
C VAL A 87 -1.48 -5.62 -5.21
N ILE A 88 -2.58 -5.37 -4.49
CA ILE A 88 -2.60 -4.59 -3.26
C ILE A 88 -3.09 -5.49 -2.13
N ASP A 89 -2.40 -5.49 -1.00
CA ASP A 89 -2.86 -6.06 0.25
C ASP A 89 -3.69 -5.00 1.00
N ILE A 90 -4.97 -5.30 1.25
CA ILE A 90 -5.90 -4.46 1.98
C ILE A 90 -6.28 -5.19 3.28
N ASN A 91 -5.67 -4.80 4.39
CA ASN A 91 -5.88 -5.42 5.71
C ASN A 91 -5.82 -6.97 5.68
N ASP A 92 -4.74 -7.53 5.10
CA ASP A 92 -4.48 -8.96 4.92
C ASP A 92 -5.31 -9.66 3.82
N GLU A 93 -6.08 -8.91 3.03
CA GLU A 93 -6.79 -9.39 1.84
C GLU A 93 -6.13 -8.90 0.55
N LYS A 94 -5.73 -9.84 -0.32
CA LYS A 94 -5.11 -9.49 -1.61
C LYS A 94 -6.15 -9.14 -2.66
N LEU A 95 -6.13 -7.89 -3.10
CA LEU A 95 -6.91 -7.38 -4.23
C LEU A 95 -6.01 -7.31 -5.49
N ARG A 96 -6.43 -8.00 -6.55
CA ARG A 96 -5.81 -7.90 -7.87
C ARG A 96 -6.66 -7.03 -8.79
N LEU A 97 -6.04 -6.01 -9.38
CA LEU A 97 -6.70 -5.12 -10.34
C LEU A 97 -5.97 -5.16 -11.68
N ASP A 98 -6.72 -5.26 -12.76
CA ASP A 98 -6.16 -5.20 -14.11
C ASP A 98 -5.91 -3.74 -14.52
N VAL A 99 -4.71 -3.48 -15.02
CA VAL A 99 -4.33 -2.14 -15.52
C VAL A 99 -4.79 -2.04 -16.96
N LEU A 100 -5.83 -1.22 -17.18
CA LEU A 100 -6.37 -1.01 -18.52
C LEU A 100 -5.47 -0.10 -19.36
N ASN A 101 -4.93 0.97 -18.74
CA ASN A 101 -4.02 1.92 -19.35
C ASN A 101 -3.15 2.58 -18.27
N MET A 102 -1.88 2.84 -18.57
CA MET A 102 -0.97 3.59 -17.71
C MET A 102 -0.36 4.74 -18.51
N HIS A 103 -0.64 5.98 -18.10
CA HIS A 103 0.01 7.17 -18.69
C HIS A 103 1.19 7.55 -17.80
N THR A 104 2.41 7.28 -18.27
CA THR A 104 3.63 7.88 -17.73
C THR A 104 3.79 9.25 -18.39
N ASN A 105 3.79 10.33 -17.59
CA ASN A 105 4.01 11.70 -18.06
C ASN A 105 5.43 11.87 -18.61
#